data_AF-A0A2E8EVP9-F1
#
_entry.id   AF-A0A2E8EVP9-F1
#
_cell.length_a   1.000
_cell.length_b   1.000
_cell.length_c   1.000
_cell.angle_alpha   90.00
_cell.angle_beta   90.00
_cell.angle_gamma   90.00
#
_symmetry.space_group_name_H-M   'P 1'
#
loop_
_entity.id
_entity.type
_entity.pdbx_description
1 polymer ?
#
loop_
_entity_poly.entity_id
_entity_poly.type
_entity_poly.pdbx_seq_one_letter_code
_entity_poly.pdbx_strand_id
1 'polypeptide(L)'
;MNELQFQPHALNMKLIIVNSHERSGTHFLMNSLALNFGYVSSPYVNFDYPDMTPYAPENILRLLQRLHKPHFIVKSHYDANFFRSIMGEIQKFAHVFYIYREEDGVFKSCLKHWNDIQWQEAPKCENIEELKVAPPSGGVLRYQMKQHPSMLARWQHHKASWMYSMAGFNIIYVRYEDLENRFDKTIRIISKRIDTPIVGGIARKPDRKNTVQNGQFQEKEIK
;
A
#
# COMPACT_ATOMS: atom_id res chain seq x y z
N MET A 1 -15.20 9.67 30.43
CA MET A 1 -15.12 9.69 28.95
C MET A 1 -14.23 10.85 28.58
N ASN A 2 -12.98 10.61 28.20
CA ASN A 2 -12.11 11.68 27.69
C ASN A 2 -12.47 11.91 26.24
N GLU A 3 -13.06 13.07 25.95
CA GLU A 3 -13.16 13.58 24.59
C GLU A 3 -11.75 13.73 24.03
N LEU A 4 -11.47 12.99 22.96
CA LEU A 4 -10.28 13.21 22.14
C LEU A 4 -10.36 14.65 21.63
N GLN A 5 -9.51 15.52 22.17
CA GLN A 5 -9.24 16.82 21.59
C GLN A 5 -8.67 16.60 20.19
N PHE A 6 -9.54 16.62 19.19
CA PHE A 6 -9.16 16.69 17.79
C PHE A 6 -8.35 17.97 17.60
N GLN A 7 -7.05 17.80 17.38
CA GLN A 7 -6.14 18.90 17.07
C GLN A 7 -6.60 19.58 15.76
N PRO A 8 -6.57 20.92 15.64
CA PRO A 8 -7.12 21.67 14.50
C PRO A 8 -6.50 21.36 13.12
N HIS A 9 -5.41 20.59 13.08
CA HIS A 9 -4.73 20.18 11.84
C HIS A 9 -5.54 19.22 10.94
N ALA A 10 -6.63 18.64 11.43
CA ALA A 10 -7.44 17.66 10.70
C ALA A 10 -8.15 18.20 9.44
N LEU A 11 -8.31 19.52 9.31
CA LEU A 11 -9.15 20.14 8.27
C LEU A 11 -8.53 20.13 6.86
N ASN A 12 -7.27 19.72 6.67
CA ASN A 12 -6.61 19.78 5.34
C ASN A 12 -5.76 18.55 4.98
N MET A 13 -5.98 17.40 5.63
CA MET A 13 -5.25 16.17 5.29
C MET A 13 -5.71 15.58 3.97
N LYS A 14 -4.77 15.41 3.03
CA LYS A 14 -5.00 14.71 1.76
C LYS A 14 -5.28 13.22 1.99
N LEU A 15 -5.99 12.61 1.06
CA LEU A 15 -6.17 11.16 1.01
C LEU A 15 -4.79 10.47 0.85
N ILE A 16 -4.62 9.27 1.43
CA ILE A 16 -3.45 8.44 1.17
C ILE A 16 -3.84 7.31 0.24
N ILE A 17 -3.09 7.12 -0.84
CA ILE A 17 -3.16 5.92 -1.66
C ILE A 17 -1.85 5.17 -1.50
N VAL A 18 -1.91 3.92 -0.99
CA VAL A 18 -0.78 3.01 -0.92
C VAL A 18 -0.94 1.94 -2.00
N ASN A 19 -0.05 1.97 -2.97
CA ASN A 19 0.08 0.93 -3.98
C ASN A 19 1.36 0.10 -3.75
N SER A 20 1.32 -1.17 -4.14
CA SER A 20 2.45 -2.09 -4.11
C SER A 20 2.17 -3.33 -4.95
N HIS A 21 3.20 -4.01 -5.43
CA HIS A 21 3.03 -5.44 -5.74
C HIS A 21 2.70 -6.20 -4.45
N GLU A 22 1.93 -7.30 -4.55
CA GLU A 22 1.56 -8.10 -3.39
C GLU A 22 2.80 -8.49 -2.57
N ARG A 23 2.62 -8.53 -1.25
CA ARG A 23 3.65 -8.95 -0.28
C ARG A 23 4.88 -8.03 -0.20
N SER A 24 4.81 -6.81 -0.75
CA SER A 24 5.88 -5.81 -0.64
C SER A 24 5.83 -4.98 0.65
N GLY A 25 4.92 -5.30 1.59
CA GLY A 25 4.81 -4.60 2.88
C GLY A 25 3.76 -3.50 2.94
N THR A 26 2.72 -3.58 2.11
CA THR A 26 1.57 -2.65 2.05
C THR A 26 1.01 -2.31 3.43
N HIS A 27 0.62 -3.31 4.22
CA HIS A 27 0.08 -3.11 5.56
C HIS A 27 1.10 -2.52 6.54
N PHE A 28 2.39 -2.86 6.39
CA PHE A 28 3.43 -2.28 7.23
C PHE A 28 3.57 -0.77 6.98
N LEU A 29 3.50 -0.33 5.71
CA LEU A 29 3.46 1.10 5.39
C LEU A 29 2.15 1.74 5.87
N MET A 30 0.99 1.14 5.61
CA MET A 30 -0.30 1.69 6.03
C MET A 30 -0.35 1.93 7.55
N ASN A 31 0.03 0.92 8.35
CA ASN A 31 0.08 1.05 9.80
C ASN A 31 1.11 2.10 10.25
N SER A 32 2.23 2.22 9.52
CA SER A 32 3.25 3.24 9.82
C SER A 32 2.71 4.64 9.56
N LEU A 33 1.98 4.85 8.47
CA LEU A 33 1.35 6.13 8.15
C LEU A 33 0.26 6.48 9.17
N ALA A 34 -0.57 5.50 9.53
CA ALA A 34 -1.60 5.67 10.55
C ALA A 34 -1.02 6.09 11.91
N LEU A 35 -0.05 5.32 12.40
CA LEU A 35 0.55 5.53 13.71
C LEU A 35 1.33 6.85 13.82
N ASN A 36 1.94 7.30 12.73
CA ASN A 36 2.87 8.44 12.76
C ASN A 36 2.28 9.75 12.26
N PHE A 37 1.17 9.74 11.50
CA PHE A 37 0.63 10.96 10.87
C PHE A 37 -0.88 11.14 11.07
N GLY A 38 -1.52 10.34 11.93
CA GLY A 38 -2.95 10.49 12.23
C GLY A 38 -3.89 9.99 11.13
N TYR A 39 -3.42 9.09 10.26
CA TYR A 39 -4.28 8.33 9.33
C TYR A 39 -4.92 7.12 10.02
N VAL A 40 -5.87 6.49 9.34
CA VAL A 40 -6.54 5.27 9.75
C VAL A 40 -6.21 4.15 8.78
N SER A 41 -5.54 3.12 9.26
CA SER A 41 -5.22 1.90 8.49
C SER A 41 -6.30 0.81 8.61
N SER A 42 -7.30 1.01 9.48
CA SER A 42 -8.51 0.17 9.57
C SER A 42 -9.65 0.95 10.25
N PRO A 43 -10.82 1.09 9.61
CA PRO A 43 -11.14 0.61 8.26
C PRO A 43 -10.36 1.36 7.16
N TYR A 44 -10.17 0.72 6.01
CA TYR A 44 -9.49 1.28 4.83
C TYR A 44 -10.24 0.90 3.56
N VAL A 45 -10.04 1.65 2.48
CA VAL A 45 -10.64 1.32 1.17
C VAL A 45 -9.73 0.34 0.45
N ASN A 46 -10.25 -0.82 0.08
CA ASN A 46 -9.43 -1.91 -0.49
C ASN A 46 -9.83 -2.24 -1.93
N PHE A 47 -9.00 -1.92 -2.92
CA PHE A 47 -9.26 -2.22 -4.33
C PHE A 47 -9.03 -3.68 -4.72
N ASP A 48 -8.75 -4.57 -3.77
CA ASP A 48 -8.58 -6.01 -4.05
C ASP A 48 -9.91 -6.74 -4.29
N TYR A 49 -11.05 -6.15 -3.88
CA TYR A 49 -12.34 -6.81 -3.95
C TYR A 49 -12.99 -6.71 -5.35
N PRO A 50 -13.51 -7.82 -5.89
CA PRO A 50 -14.05 -7.89 -7.26
C PRO A 50 -15.26 -6.98 -7.50
N ASP A 51 -15.99 -6.61 -6.45
CA ASP A 51 -17.14 -5.69 -6.58
C ASP A 51 -16.70 -4.26 -6.96
N MET A 52 -15.40 -3.97 -6.88
CA MET A 52 -14.78 -2.72 -7.32
C MET A 52 -13.87 -2.90 -8.52
N THR A 53 -14.17 -3.87 -9.41
CA THR A 53 -13.39 -4.12 -10.62
C THR A 53 -13.25 -2.85 -11.47
N PRO A 54 -12.07 -2.23 -11.55
CA PRO A 54 -11.93 -0.96 -12.21
C PRO A 54 -11.30 -1.20 -13.58
N TYR A 55 -12.08 -1.69 -14.53
CA TYR A 55 -11.67 -1.56 -15.95
C TYR A 55 -12.02 -0.17 -16.50
N ALA A 56 -12.47 0.74 -15.64
CA ALA A 56 -12.73 2.15 -15.93
C ALA A 56 -12.07 3.03 -14.85
N PRO A 57 -10.82 3.48 -15.06
CA PRO A 57 -10.10 4.37 -14.13
C PRO A 57 -10.92 5.59 -13.70
N GLU A 58 -11.78 6.10 -14.59
CA GLU A 58 -12.65 7.25 -14.35
C GLU A 58 -13.70 6.97 -13.26
N ASN A 59 -14.18 5.73 -13.15
CA ASN A 59 -15.09 5.33 -12.07
C ASN A 59 -14.35 5.31 -10.72
N ILE A 60 -13.09 4.90 -10.72
CA ILE A 60 -12.23 4.98 -9.53
C ILE A 60 -11.96 6.42 -9.15
N LEU A 61 -11.67 7.30 -10.10
CA LEU A 61 -11.51 8.72 -9.80
C LEU A 61 -12.76 9.31 -9.12
N ARG A 62 -13.95 9.01 -9.65
CA ARG A 62 -15.23 9.45 -9.05
C ARG A 62 -15.44 8.87 -7.65
N LEU A 63 -15.09 7.59 -7.44
CA LEU A 63 -15.14 6.97 -6.11
C LEU A 63 -14.20 7.68 -5.15
N LEU A 64 -12.94 7.90 -5.54
CA LEU A 64 -11.92 8.55 -4.74
C LEU A 64 -12.31 9.99 -4.37
N GLN A 65 -12.89 10.75 -5.32
CA GLN A 65 -13.40 12.10 -5.06
C GLN A 65 -14.55 12.10 -4.06
N ARG A 66 -15.38 11.04 -4.01
CA ARG A 66 -16.47 10.91 -3.04
C ARG A 66 -15.99 10.51 -1.64
N LEU A 67 -14.78 9.99 -1.50
CA LEU A 67 -14.14 9.72 -0.21
C LEU A 67 -13.68 11.04 0.44
N HIS A 68 -14.60 11.97 0.66
CA HIS A 68 -14.39 13.29 1.30
C HIS A 68 -14.10 13.20 2.81
N LYS A 69 -13.71 12.02 3.32
CA LYS A 69 -13.36 11.86 4.72
C LYS A 69 -11.83 11.90 4.83
N PRO A 70 -11.24 12.98 5.40
CA PRO A 70 -9.81 12.98 5.70
C PRO A 70 -9.48 11.76 6.58
N HIS A 71 -8.22 11.33 6.57
CA HIS A 71 -7.66 10.21 7.35
C HIS A 71 -7.76 8.80 6.74
N PHE A 72 -8.53 8.54 5.68
CA PHE A 72 -8.54 7.19 5.09
C PHE A 72 -7.31 6.87 4.26
N ILE A 73 -6.92 5.60 4.29
CA ILE A 73 -5.96 5.02 3.37
C ILE A 73 -6.72 4.17 2.33
N VAL A 74 -6.36 4.35 1.06
CA VAL A 74 -6.75 3.49 -0.04
C VAL A 74 -5.61 2.52 -0.32
N LYS A 75 -5.91 1.23 -0.37
CA LYS A 75 -4.98 0.15 -0.71
C LYS A 75 -5.23 -0.32 -2.14
N SER A 76 -4.15 -0.55 -2.89
CA SER A 76 -4.22 -1.12 -4.24
C SER A 76 -3.00 -1.99 -4.57
N HIS A 77 -3.22 -2.94 -5.47
CA HIS A 77 -2.19 -3.80 -6.07
C HIS A 77 -2.15 -3.71 -7.61
N TYR A 78 -2.87 -2.75 -8.22
CA TYR A 78 -2.86 -2.57 -9.67
C TYR A 78 -1.55 -1.95 -10.16
N ASP A 79 -1.13 -2.33 -11.37
CA ASP A 79 0.03 -1.74 -12.03
C ASP A 79 -0.20 -0.24 -12.36
N ALA A 80 0.88 0.49 -12.60
CA ALA A 80 0.80 1.94 -12.75
C ALA A 80 -0.01 2.39 -13.98
N ASN A 81 -0.10 1.56 -15.03
CA ASN A 81 -0.84 1.94 -16.24
C ASN A 81 -2.33 2.09 -15.95
N PHE A 82 -2.86 1.33 -14.98
CA PHE A 82 -4.24 1.47 -14.53
C PHE A 82 -4.55 2.90 -14.05
N PHE A 83 -3.63 3.54 -13.31
CA PHE A 83 -3.84 4.89 -12.78
C PHE A 83 -3.41 6.02 -13.73
N ARG A 84 -2.73 5.70 -14.83
CA ARG A 84 -1.97 6.70 -15.60
C ARG A 84 -2.83 7.84 -16.13
N SER A 85 -4.02 7.54 -16.66
CA SER A 85 -4.94 8.55 -17.21
C SER A 85 -5.54 9.48 -16.16
N ILE A 86 -5.59 9.05 -14.89
CA ILE A 86 -6.25 9.78 -13.79
C ILE A 86 -5.27 10.32 -12.74
N MET A 87 -3.97 10.01 -12.84
CA MET A 87 -2.99 10.33 -11.79
C MET A 87 -2.86 11.83 -11.54
N GLY A 88 -2.90 12.66 -12.60
CA GLY A 88 -2.85 14.12 -12.46
C GLY A 88 -3.99 14.68 -11.62
N GLU A 89 -5.20 14.11 -11.75
CA GLU A 89 -6.35 14.49 -10.92
C GLU A 89 -6.22 13.95 -9.49
N ILE A 90 -5.78 12.69 -9.33
CA ILE A 90 -5.56 12.07 -8.02
C ILE A 90 -4.61 12.93 -7.15
N GLN A 91 -3.51 13.42 -7.72
CA GLN A 91 -2.49 14.16 -6.95
C GLN A 91 -2.93 15.53 -6.43
N LYS A 92 -4.04 16.07 -6.96
CA LYS A 92 -4.63 17.32 -6.43
C LYS A 92 -5.13 17.11 -5.00
N PHE A 93 -5.68 15.93 -4.69
CA PHE A 93 -6.32 15.66 -3.40
C PHE A 93 -5.74 14.47 -2.62
N ALA A 94 -4.78 13.73 -3.18
CA ALA A 94 -4.16 12.58 -2.54
C ALA A 94 -2.62 12.61 -2.58
N HIS A 95 -1.98 12.07 -1.55
CA HIS A 95 -0.59 11.61 -1.64
C HIS A 95 -0.57 10.15 -2.09
N VAL A 96 0.25 9.86 -3.10
CA VAL A 96 0.35 8.51 -3.68
C VAL A 96 1.69 7.92 -3.29
N PHE A 97 1.63 6.80 -2.58
CA PHE A 97 2.76 6.01 -2.14
C PHE A 97 2.89 4.75 -2.98
N TYR A 98 4.12 4.44 -3.38
CA TYR A 98 4.46 3.13 -3.93
C TYR A 98 5.49 2.46 -3.03
N ILE A 99 5.09 1.39 -2.32
CA ILE A 99 6.02 0.56 -1.56
C ILE A 99 6.48 -0.63 -2.38
N TYR A 100 7.79 -0.78 -2.50
CA TYR A 100 8.43 -1.89 -3.19
C TYR A 100 9.40 -2.62 -2.27
N ARG A 101 9.67 -3.88 -2.60
CA ARG A 101 10.57 -4.77 -1.87
C ARG A 101 11.43 -5.52 -2.88
N GLU A 102 12.63 -5.93 -2.48
CA GLU A 102 13.52 -6.68 -3.38
C GLU A 102 12.97 -8.08 -3.68
N GLU A 103 13.38 -8.60 -4.84
CA GLU A 103 12.87 -9.82 -5.46
C GLU A 103 12.77 -10.98 -4.46
N ASP A 104 13.89 -11.37 -3.86
CA ASP A 104 13.95 -12.51 -2.95
C ASP A 104 13.02 -12.34 -1.74
N GLY A 105 12.93 -11.11 -1.22
CA GLY A 105 12.05 -10.78 -0.11
C GLY A 105 10.57 -10.90 -0.47
N VAL A 106 10.20 -10.48 -1.68
CA VAL A 106 8.84 -10.61 -2.21
C VAL A 106 8.50 -12.06 -2.43
N PHE A 107 9.30 -12.79 -3.22
CA PHE A 107 8.99 -14.17 -3.61
C PHE A 107 8.99 -15.12 -2.41
N LYS A 108 9.88 -14.95 -1.44
CA LYS A 108 9.83 -15.71 -0.18
C LYS A 108 8.53 -15.47 0.58
N SER A 109 8.07 -14.22 0.65
CA SER A 109 6.80 -13.92 1.32
C SER A 109 5.59 -14.40 0.52
N CYS A 110 5.66 -14.34 -0.81
CA CYS A 110 4.62 -14.82 -1.71
C CYS A 110 4.45 -16.32 -1.60
N LEU A 111 5.52 -17.10 -1.72
CA LEU A 111 5.51 -18.56 -1.62
C LEU A 111 4.83 -19.02 -0.33
N LYS A 112 5.27 -18.49 0.82
CA LYS A 112 4.65 -18.80 2.12
C LYS A 112 3.16 -18.47 2.12
N HIS A 113 2.81 -17.22 1.80
CA HIS A 113 1.43 -16.76 1.92
C HIS A 113 0.48 -17.47 0.96
N TRP A 114 0.88 -17.61 -0.30
CA TRP A 114 0.04 -18.21 -1.32
C TRP A 114 -0.09 -19.71 -1.17
N ASN A 115 0.88 -20.41 -0.57
CA ASN A 115 0.70 -21.82 -0.23
C ASN A 115 -0.27 -22.01 0.95
N ASP A 116 -0.25 -21.12 1.94
CA ASP A 116 -1.07 -21.23 3.17
C ASP A 116 -2.58 -20.97 2.94
N ILE A 117 -2.95 -20.13 1.98
CA ILE A 117 -4.36 -19.80 1.69
C ILE A 117 -5.09 -20.93 0.96
N GLN A 118 -6.37 -21.12 1.29
CA GLN A 118 -7.15 -22.29 0.82
C GLN A 118 -7.67 -22.17 -0.62
N TRP A 119 -7.80 -20.96 -1.16
CA TRP A 119 -8.22 -20.74 -2.53
C TRP A 119 -7.03 -20.58 -3.48
N GLN A 120 -7.30 -20.68 -4.78
CA GLN A 120 -6.30 -20.48 -5.84
C GLN A 120 -6.04 -18.98 -6.08
N GLU A 121 -5.25 -18.37 -5.22
CA GLU A 121 -4.80 -16.98 -5.41
C GLU A 121 -3.70 -16.86 -6.46
N ALA A 122 -2.77 -17.80 -6.49
CA ALA A 122 -1.59 -17.83 -7.35
C ALA A 122 -1.17 -19.29 -7.60
N PRO A 123 -0.19 -19.57 -8.47
CA PRO A 123 0.40 -20.90 -8.59
C PRO A 123 0.88 -21.41 -7.22
N LYS A 124 0.55 -22.67 -6.90
CA LYS A 124 1.10 -23.39 -5.75
C LYS A 124 2.41 -24.02 -6.19
N CYS A 125 3.49 -23.71 -5.49
CA CYS A 125 4.84 -24.16 -5.84
C CYS A 125 5.55 -24.66 -4.58
N GLU A 126 6.54 -25.54 -4.73
CA GLU A 126 7.28 -26.07 -3.58
C GLU A 126 8.38 -25.11 -3.13
N ASN A 127 8.94 -24.35 -4.08
CA ASN A 127 10.07 -23.45 -3.86
C ASN A 127 9.95 -22.14 -4.66
N ILE A 128 10.89 -21.22 -4.39
CA ILE A 128 10.91 -19.88 -4.97
C ILE A 128 11.18 -19.92 -6.47
N GLU A 129 12.07 -20.81 -6.93
CA GLU A 129 12.47 -20.87 -8.34
C GLU A 129 11.32 -21.34 -9.23
N GLU A 130 10.57 -22.35 -8.78
CA GLU A 130 9.31 -22.75 -9.42
C GLU A 130 8.31 -21.60 -9.49
N LEU A 131 8.12 -20.88 -8.38
CA LEU A 131 7.19 -19.77 -8.34
C LEU A 131 7.60 -18.66 -9.32
N LYS A 132 8.88 -18.35 -9.44
CA LYS A 132 9.39 -17.29 -10.34
C LYS A 132 9.09 -17.59 -11.81
N VAL A 133 9.18 -18.86 -12.23
CA VAL A 133 8.95 -19.27 -13.63
C VAL A 133 7.51 -19.65 -13.94
N ALA A 134 6.69 -19.94 -12.92
CA ALA A 134 5.28 -20.30 -13.11
C ALA A 134 4.49 -19.17 -13.79
N PRO A 135 3.58 -19.49 -14.73
CA PRO A 135 2.68 -18.49 -15.30
C PRO A 135 1.70 -17.98 -14.23
N PRO A 136 1.35 -16.67 -14.20
CA PRO A 136 0.33 -16.17 -13.31
C PRO A 136 -0.99 -16.89 -13.51
N SER A 137 -1.66 -17.26 -12.42
CA SER A 137 -2.97 -17.92 -12.44
C SER A 137 -3.79 -17.57 -11.21
N GLY A 138 -5.11 -17.80 -11.27
CA GLY A 138 -6.00 -17.57 -10.14
C GLY A 138 -6.20 -16.09 -9.81
N GLY A 139 -6.33 -15.80 -8.51
CA GLY A 139 -6.65 -14.48 -7.99
C GLY A 139 -5.72 -13.34 -8.43
N VAL A 140 -4.41 -13.56 -8.56
CA VAL A 140 -3.43 -12.51 -8.94
C VAL A 140 -3.64 -11.93 -10.33
N LEU A 141 -4.48 -12.56 -11.17
CA LEU A 141 -4.85 -12.06 -12.49
C LEU A 141 -5.68 -10.78 -12.42
N ARG A 142 -6.39 -10.54 -11.30
CA ARG A 142 -7.25 -9.35 -11.14
C ARG A 142 -6.50 -8.01 -11.17
N TYR A 143 -5.20 -8.04 -10.92
CA TYR A 143 -4.36 -6.84 -10.84
C TYR A 143 -3.64 -6.51 -12.15
N GLN A 144 -3.84 -7.32 -13.20
CA GLN A 144 -3.05 -7.27 -14.42
C GLN A 144 -3.88 -6.72 -15.58
N MET A 145 -3.34 -5.71 -16.29
CA MET A 145 -3.93 -5.22 -17.53
C MET A 145 -3.58 -6.10 -18.75
N LYS A 146 -2.60 -6.99 -18.61
CA LYS A 146 -2.15 -7.93 -19.65
C LYS A 146 -1.61 -9.21 -19.03
N GLN A 147 -1.61 -10.29 -19.80
CA GLN A 147 -0.99 -11.54 -19.38
C GLN A 147 0.54 -11.42 -19.36
N HIS A 148 1.15 -12.05 -18.36
CA HIS A 148 2.61 -12.14 -18.22
C HIS A 148 3.05 -13.60 -18.34
N PRO A 149 4.23 -13.87 -18.92
CA PRO A 149 4.70 -15.24 -19.13
C PRO A 149 5.09 -15.96 -17.84
N SER A 150 5.45 -15.20 -16.79
CA SER A 150 5.84 -15.74 -15.49
C SER A 150 5.55 -14.77 -14.35
N MET A 151 5.51 -15.27 -13.12
CA MET A 151 5.37 -14.43 -11.92
C MET A 151 6.54 -13.45 -11.76
N LEU A 152 7.77 -13.84 -12.15
CA LEU A 152 8.91 -12.94 -12.18
C LEU A 152 8.70 -11.79 -13.16
N ALA A 153 8.30 -12.09 -14.40
CA ALA A 153 8.02 -11.08 -15.40
C ALA A 153 6.89 -10.13 -14.97
N ARG A 154 5.86 -10.67 -14.29
CA ARG A 154 4.78 -9.89 -13.69
C ARG A 154 5.28 -8.92 -12.62
N TRP A 155 6.07 -9.40 -11.66
CA TRP A 155 6.63 -8.56 -10.59
C TRP A 155 7.53 -7.47 -11.16
N GLN A 156 8.44 -7.83 -12.08
CA GLN A 156 9.33 -6.88 -12.76
C GLN A 156 8.53 -5.82 -13.50
N HIS A 157 7.49 -6.21 -14.24
CA HIS A 157 6.62 -5.27 -14.92
C HIS A 157 5.91 -4.32 -13.95
N HIS A 158 5.35 -4.85 -12.87
CA HIS A 158 4.67 -4.04 -11.85
C HIS A 158 5.62 -2.98 -11.27
N LYS A 159 6.81 -3.41 -10.80
CA LYS A 159 7.85 -2.51 -10.25
C LYS A 159 8.29 -1.47 -11.28
N ALA A 160 8.60 -1.90 -12.50
CA ALA A 160 9.04 -1.01 -13.57
C ALA A 160 7.96 0.01 -13.95
N SER A 161 6.68 -0.39 -14.02
CA SER A 161 5.58 0.51 -14.36
C SER A 161 5.47 1.67 -13.38
N TRP A 162 5.58 1.41 -12.07
CA TRP A 162 5.53 2.44 -11.04
C TRP A 162 6.78 3.30 -10.98
N MET A 163 7.97 2.71 -11.19
CA MET A 163 9.23 3.43 -11.09
C MET A 163 9.53 4.30 -12.32
N TYR A 164 9.15 3.85 -13.52
CA TYR A 164 9.57 4.49 -14.77
C TYR A 164 8.41 5.09 -15.56
N SER A 165 7.25 4.43 -15.64
CA SER A 165 6.12 4.93 -16.43
C SER A 165 5.38 6.09 -15.76
N MET A 166 5.67 6.37 -14.49
CA MET A 166 5.09 7.47 -13.71
C MET A 166 6.02 8.68 -13.60
N ALA A 167 7.05 8.76 -14.44
CA ALA A 167 7.90 9.94 -14.55
C ALA A 167 7.04 11.19 -14.79
N GLY A 168 7.28 12.24 -14.00
CA GLY A 168 6.50 13.49 -14.03
C GLY A 168 5.37 13.58 -12.99
N PHE A 169 5.00 12.46 -12.35
CA PHE A 169 4.07 12.48 -11.21
C PHE A 169 4.84 12.49 -9.89
N ASN A 170 4.30 13.18 -8.88
CA ASN A 170 4.85 13.19 -7.52
C ASN A 170 4.48 11.92 -6.72
N ILE A 171 5.13 10.79 -7.05
CA ILE A 171 4.96 9.53 -6.33
C ILE A 171 5.97 9.44 -5.18
N ILE A 172 5.51 9.04 -4.00
CA ILE A 172 6.35 8.81 -2.82
C ILE A 172 6.77 7.35 -2.80
N TYR A 173 7.99 7.10 -3.27
CA TYR A 173 8.58 5.77 -3.30
C TYR A 173 9.13 5.38 -1.92
N VAL A 174 8.68 4.22 -1.42
CA VAL A 174 9.16 3.66 -0.15
C VAL A 174 9.76 2.29 -0.41
N ARG A 175 11.04 2.13 -0.10
CA ARG A 175 11.69 0.82 -0.09
C ARG A 175 11.36 0.10 1.22
N TYR A 176 10.88 -1.13 1.13
CA TYR A 176 10.51 -1.94 2.30
C TYR A 176 11.67 -2.10 3.28
N GLU A 177 12.87 -2.40 2.77
CA GLU A 177 14.06 -2.60 3.59
C GLU A 177 14.47 -1.32 4.34
N ASP A 178 14.17 -0.14 3.77
CA ASP A 178 14.43 1.14 4.43
C ASP A 178 13.39 1.44 5.49
N LEU A 179 12.13 1.15 5.22
CA LEU A 179 11.08 1.23 6.23
C LEU A 179 11.36 0.25 7.37
N GLU A 180 11.90 -0.93 7.09
CA GLU A 180 12.24 -1.92 8.11
C GLU A 180 13.47 -1.54 8.95
N ASN A 181 14.60 -1.29 8.28
CA ASN A 181 15.92 -1.21 8.90
C ASN A 181 16.33 0.23 9.26
N ARG A 182 15.70 1.23 8.63
CA ARG A 182 16.00 2.66 8.83
C ARG A 182 14.73 3.44 9.19
N PHE A 183 13.88 2.83 10.02
CA PHE A 183 12.50 3.27 10.28
C PHE A 183 12.37 4.77 10.59
N ASP A 184 13.04 5.28 11.64
CA ASP A 184 12.92 6.70 12.04
C ASP A 184 13.33 7.65 10.89
N LYS A 185 14.44 7.36 10.22
CA LYS A 185 14.89 8.12 9.06
C LYS A 185 13.85 8.11 7.92
N THR A 186 13.29 6.95 7.62
CA THR A 186 12.26 6.77 6.57
C THR A 186 10.99 7.55 6.92
N ILE A 187 10.51 7.48 8.16
CA ILE A 187 9.33 8.24 8.62
C ILE A 187 9.58 9.75 8.57
N ARG A 188 10.77 10.24 8.96
CA ARG A 188 11.10 11.67 8.86
C ARG A 188 11.17 12.16 7.41
N ILE A 189 11.63 11.32 6.48
CA ILE A 189 11.60 11.64 5.05
C ILE A 189 10.14 11.73 4.56
N ILE A 190 9.29 10.78 4.96
CA ILE A 190 7.86 10.80 4.61
C ILE A 190 7.21 12.07 5.18
N SER A 191 7.43 12.38 6.45
CA SER A 191 6.91 13.59 7.12
C SER A 191 7.17 14.86 6.31
N LYS A 192 8.41 15.05 5.84
CA LYS A 192 8.78 16.18 4.99
C LYS A 192 8.11 16.16 3.62
N ARG A 193 7.90 14.97 3.04
CA ARG A 193 7.30 14.80 1.70
C ARG A 193 5.79 15.07 1.67
N ILE A 194 5.09 14.73 2.76
CA ILE A 194 3.65 14.98 2.89
C ILE A 194 3.33 16.25 3.70
N ASP A 195 4.36 17.01 4.07
CA ASP A 195 4.24 18.22 4.90
C ASP A 195 3.36 18.03 6.14
N THR A 196 3.57 16.90 6.84
CA THR A 196 2.79 16.54 8.03
C THR A 196 3.74 16.18 9.16
N PRO A 197 3.63 16.82 10.34
CA PRO A 197 4.49 16.50 11.47
C PRO A 197 4.22 15.09 12.00
N ILE A 198 5.25 14.46 12.56
CA ILE A 198 5.12 13.16 13.23
C ILE A 198 4.33 13.35 14.53
N VAL A 199 3.32 12.52 14.76
CA VAL A 199 2.48 12.53 15.96
C VAL A 199 3.34 12.30 17.21
N GLY A 200 3.39 13.30 18.09
CA GLY A 200 4.23 13.30 19.29
C GLY A 200 5.73 13.44 19.01
N GLY A 201 6.15 13.84 17.80
CA GLY A 201 7.53 14.19 17.45
C GLY A 201 8.52 13.01 17.32
N ILE A 202 8.09 11.78 17.66
CA ILE A 202 8.92 10.58 17.70
C ILE A 202 8.32 9.52 16.78
N ALA A 203 9.13 8.97 15.86
CA ALA A 203 8.69 7.92 14.97
C ALA A 203 8.49 6.60 15.73
N ARG A 204 7.30 6.00 15.58
CA ARG A 204 6.92 4.74 16.23
C ARG A 204 6.71 3.65 15.20
N LYS A 205 7.42 2.54 15.36
CA LYS A 205 7.31 1.38 14.47
C LYS A 205 6.07 0.56 14.85
N PRO A 206 5.12 0.33 13.94
CA PRO A 206 3.94 -0.46 14.25
C PRO A 206 4.31 -1.91 14.49
N ASP A 207 3.58 -2.58 15.38
CA ASP A 207 3.62 -4.03 15.48
C ASP A 207 3.10 -4.64 14.18
N ARG A 208 3.83 -5.61 13.64
CA ARG A 208 3.49 -6.31 12.39
C ARG A 208 2.37 -7.32 12.56
N LYS A 209 2.08 -7.74 13.79
CA LYS A 209 1.00 -8.68 14.11
C LYS A 209 -0.35 -7.99 14.29
N ASN A 210 -0.35 -6.68 14.53
CA ASN A 210 -1.54 -5.91 14.85
C ASN A 210 -1.82 -4.87 13.75
N THR A 211 -3.09 -4.64 13.45
CA THR A 211 -3.50 -3.54 12.55
C THR A 211 -3.81 -2.32 13.41
N VAL A 212 -3.33 -1.13 13.04
CA VAL A 212 -3.69 0.09 13.78
C VAL A 212 -5.15 0.41 13.45
N GLN A 213 -6.02 0.37 14.47
CA GLN A 213 -7.45 0.65 14.37
C GLN A 213 -7.75 2.02 15.00
N ASN A 214 -8.57 2.83 14.31
CA ASN A 214 -9.23 4.04 14.86
C ASN A 214 -8.38 4.95 15.78
N GLY A 215 -7.13 5.23 15.44
CA GLY A 215 -6.29 6.19 16.20
C GLY A 215 -6.08 5.86 17.69
N GLN A 216 -6.54 4.70 18.16
CA GLN A 216 -6.33 4.19 19.51
C GLN A 216 -5.36 3.02 19.41
N PHE A 217 -4.09 3.31 19.67
CA PHE A 217 -3.15 2.26 20.04
C PHE A 217 -3.62 1.72 21.40
N GLN A 218 -4.29 0.56 21.43
CA GLN A 218 -4.45 -0.19 22.66
C GLN A 218 -3.18 -1.03 22.84
N GLU A 219 -2.29 -0.54 23.69
CA GLU A 219 -1.20 -1.34 24.24
C GLU A 219 -1.86 -2.48 25.01
N LYS A 220 -1.78 -3.71 24.49
CA LYS A 220 -2.15 -4.87 25.30
C LYS A 220 -1.08 -4.99 26.39
N GLU A 221 -1.45 -4.71 27.63
CA GLU A 221 -0.66 -5.11 28.78
C GLU A 221 -0.36 -6.61 28.66
N ILE A 222 0.93 -6.92 28.58
CA ILE A 222 1.42 -8.28 28.68
C ILE A 222 1.19 -8.69 30.14
N LYS A 223 0.23 -9.58 30.38
CA LYS A 223 0.15 -10.35 31.63
C LYS A 223 1.10 -11.54 31.56
#